data_AF-A0A969EQE7-F1
#
_entry.id   AF-A0A969EQE7-F1
#
_cell.length_a   1.000
_cell.length_b   1.000
_cell.length_c   1.000
_cell.angle_alpha   90.00
_cell.angle_beta   90.00
_cell.angle_gamma   90.00
#
_symmetry.space_group_name_H-M   'P 1'
#
loop_
_entity.id
_entity.type
_entity.pdbx_description
1 polymer ?
#
loop_
_entity_poly.entity_id
_entity_poly.type
_entity_poly.pdbx_seq_one_letter_code
_entity_poly.pdbx_strand_id
1 'polypeptide(L)'
;MRFFNTAGPVKPENHYCLPPLERFDLDDVLMLIDQQKYFVLHAPRQAGKTSSLLALLGYLNAEERYRCVYVNVEIAQAAREDVAAAMRAILSQLASRARIALGELWLDGIWPDILTAAVPRSPWGSD
;
A
#
# COMPACT_ATOMS: atom_id res chain seq x y z
N MET A 1 33.96 -8.56 -4.40
CA MET A 1 33.13 -9.78 -4.29
C MET A 1 31.96 -9.46 -3.37
N ARG A 2 30.71 -9.76 -3.75
CA ARG A 2 29.53 -9.51 -2.90
C ARG A 2 29.50 -10.50 -1.72
N PHE A 3 28.79 -10.18 -0.64
CA PHE A 3 28.62 -11.06 0.53
C PHE A 3 27.18 -10.99 1.07
N PHE A 4 26.75 -12.01 1.84
CA PHE A 4 25.43 -11.98 2.48
C PHE A 4 25.47 -11.08 3.71
N ASN A 5 24.60 -10.08 3.75
CA ASN A 5 24.43 -9.25 4.95
C ASN A 5 23.24 -9.74 5.77
N THR A 6 23.48 -10.05 7.04
CA THR A 6 22.47 -10.50 8.00
C THR A 6 22.07 -9.40 8.99
N ALA A 7 22.72 -8.22 8.97
CA ALA A 7 22.41 -7.10 9.87
C ALA A 7 22.65 -5.72 9.24
N GLY A 8 21.74 -4.77 9.47
CA GLY A 8 21.84 -3.41 8.91
C GLY A 8 21.40 -3.31 7.44
N PRO A 9 21.55 -2.13 6.80
CA PRO A 9 21.02 -1.87 5.46
C PRO A 9 21.64 -2.77 4.38
N VAL A 10 20.78 -3.38 3.55
CA VAL A 10 21.24 -4.15 2.39
C VAL A 10 21.58 -3.19 1.25
N LYS A 11 22.85 -3.12 0.86
CA LYS A 11 23.36 -2.35 -0.28
C LYS A 11 23.54 -3.28 -1.48
N PRO A 12 22.74 -3.18 -2.56
CA PRO A 12 22.82 -4.09 -3.72
C PRO A 12 24.19 -4.12 -4.40
N GLU A 13 24.96 -3.05 -4.27
CA GLU A 13 26.31 -2.95 -4.82
C GLU A 13 27.27 -3.88 -4.08
N ASN A 14 27.06 -4.04 -2.76
CA ASN A 14 27.98 -4.72 -1.86
C ASN A 14 27.48 -6.10 -1.41
N HIS A 15 26.18 -6.33 -1.41
CA HIS A 15 25.57 -7.52 -0.81
C HIS A 15 24.88 -8.41 -1.86
N TYR A 16 24.87 -9.73 -1.61
CA TYR A 16 23.98 -10.62 -2.35
C TYR A 16 22.54 -10.34 -1.95
N CYS A 17 21.75 -9.85 -2.88
CA CYS A 17 20.30 -9.69 -2.73
C CYS A 17 19.61 -9.99 -4.06
N LEU A 18 18.49 -10.71 -3.99
CA LEU A 18 17.58 -10.82 -5.12
C LEU A 18 16.91 -9.45 -5.34
N PRO A 19 16.92 -8.92 -6.58
CA PRO A 19 16.18 -7.72 -6.93
C PRO A 19 14.72 -7.84 -6.47
N PRO A 20 14.14 -6.82 -5.80
CA PRO A 20 12.82 -6.96 -5.21
C PRO A 20 11.70 -7.33 -6.19
N LEU A 21 11.77 -6.86 -7.44
CA LEU A 21 10.79 -7.17 -8.49
C LEU A 21 10.95 -8.58 -9.08
N GLU A 22 12.09 -9.24 -8.86
CA GLU A 22 12.31 -10.63 -9.30
C GLU A 22 11.86 -11.65 -8.22
N ARG A 23 11.35 -11.17 -7.07
CA ARG A 23 10.91 -12.05 -5.96
C ARG A 23 9.50 -12.60 -6.12
N PHE A 24 8.77 -12.12 -7.11
CA PHE A 24 7.43 -12.55 -7.47
C PHE A 24 7.28 -12.42 -8.99
N ASP A 25 6.23 -13.04 -9.54
CA ASP A 25 5.92 -12.91 -10.96
C ASP A 25 5.35 -11.51 -11.23
N LEU A 26 6.20 -10.62 -11.78
CA LEU A 26 5.82 -9.23 -12.04
C LEU A 26 4.75 -9.16 -13.14
N ASP A 27 4.85 -9.96 -14.19
CA ASP A 27 3.93 -9.94 -15.32
C ASP A 27 2.53 -10.34 -14.88
N ASP A 28 2.41 -11.37 -14.04
CA ASP A 28 1.13 -11.77 -13.42
C ASP A 28 0.55 -10.66 -12.55
N VAL A 29 1.37 -9.98 -11.74
CA VAL A 29 0.91 -8.86 -10.91
C VAL A 29 0.43 -7.69 -11.76
N LEU A 30 1.16 -7.32 -12.82
CA LEU A 30 0.76 -6.27 -13.74
C LEU A 30 -0.53 -6.63 -14.47
N MET A 31 -0.70 -7.89 -14.89
CA MET A 31 -1.96 -8.38 -15.47
C MET A 31 -3.12 -8.21 -14.47
N LEU A 32 -2.94 -8.54 -13.19
CA LEU A 32 -3.99 -8.37 -12.18
C LEU A 32 -4.34 -6.89 -11.97
N ILE A 33 -3.35 -6.00 -11.97
CA ILE A 33 -3.55 -4.55 -11.87
C ILE A 33 -4.33 -4.03 -13.09
N ASP A 34 -3.92 -4.42 -14.30
CA ASP A 34 -4.58 -4.02 -15.54
C ASP A 34 -6.04 -4.50 -15.61
N GLN A 35 -6.34 -5.65 -14.98
CA GLN A 35 -7.70 -6.18 -14.83
C GLN A 35 -8.46 -5.59 -13.61
N GLN A 36 -7.91 -4.62 -12.91
CA GLN A 36 -8.48 -3.99 -11.71
C GLN A 36 -8.81 -4.98 -10.59
N LYS A 37 -7.99 -6.03 -10.44
CA LYS A 37 -8.16 -7.07 -9.42
C LYS A 37 -7.36 -6.79 -8.16
N TYR A 38 -7.88 -7.26 -7.03
CA TYR A 38 -7.12 -7.36 -5.78
C TYR A 38 -6.28 -8.63 -5.78
N PHE A 39 -5.09 -8.56 -5.18
CA PHE A 39 -4.22 -9.71 -4.98
C PHE A 39 -3.56 -9.67 -3.60
N VAL A 40 -3.12 -10.84 -3.12
CA VAL A 40 -2.43 -11.00 -1.84
C VAL A 40 -1.06 -11.58 -2.09
N LEU A 41 -0.02 -10.86 -1.68
CA LEU A 41 1.35 -11.39 -1.71
C LEU A 41 1.59 -12.29 -0.48
N HIS A 42 1.41 -13.59 -0.66
CA HIS A 42 1.65 -14.57 0.39
C HIS A 42 3.12 -15.03 0.39
N ALA A 43 3.85 -14.77 1.48
CA ALA A 43 5.23 -15.24 1.66
C ALA A 43 5.58 -15.38 3.16
N PRO A 44 6.61 -16.16 3.53
CA PRO A 44 7.06 -16.32 4.92
C PRO A 44 7.41 -14.99 5.62
N ARG A 45 7.56 -15.04 6.96
CA ARG A 45 8.07 -13.90 7.73
C ARG A 45 9.47 -13.52 7.21
N GLN A 46 9.73 -12.21 7.19
CA GLN A 46 11.02 -11.64 6.76
C GLN A 46 11.44 -11.94 5.30
N ALA A 47 10.53 -12.43 4.44
CA ALA A 47 10.79 -12.64 3.02
C ALA A 47 10.86 -11.34 2.17
N GLY A 48 10.82 -10.16 2.80
CA GLY A 48 10.91 -8.87 2.09
C GLY A 48 9.66 -8.48 1.28
N LYS A 49 8.46 -8.91 1.71
CA LYS A 49 7.18 -8.53 1.08
C LYS A 49 7.03 -7.01 0.95
N THR A 50 7.23 -6.27 2.05
CA THR A 50 7.16 -4.81 2.04
C THR A 50 8.19 -4.21 1.09
N SER A 51 9.43 -4.71 1.06
CA SER A 51 10.45 -4.26 0.11
C SER A 51 10.03 -4.49 -1.35
N SER A 52 9.36 -5.61 -1.62
CA SER A 52 8.86 -5.97 -2.95
C SER A 52 7.70 -5.06 -3.39
N LEU A 53 6.75 -4.79 -2.48
CA LEU A 53 5.65 -3.83 -2.73
C LEU A 53 6.14 -2.39 -2.91
N LEU A 54 7.16 -1.96 -2.18
CA LEU A 54 7.76 -0.63 -2.36
C LEU A 54 8.50 -0.51 -3.68
N ALA A 55 9.17 -1.57 -4.15
CA ALA A 55 9.76 -1.59 -5.48
C ALA A 55 8.69 -1.57 -6.58
N LEU A 56 7.59 -2.31 -6.40
CA LEU A 56 6.45 -2.27 -7.31
C LEU A 56 5.83 -0.88 -7.39
N LEU A 57 5.67 -0.19 -6.26
CA LEU A 57 5.22 1.21 -6.22
C LEU A 57 6.13 2.10 -7.06
N GLY A 58 7.46 1.99 -6.88
CA GLY A 58 8.42 2.78 -7.65
C GLY A 58 8.35 2.50 -9.15
N TYR A 59 8.21 1.23 -9.51
CA TYR A 59 8.04 0.78 -10.89
C TYR A 59 6.77 1.37 -11.53
N LEU A 60 5.61 1.21 -10.88
CA LEU A 60 4.33 1.71 -11.39
C LEU A 60 4.28 3.24 -11.52
N ASN A 61 4.90 3.96 -10.58
CA ASN A 61 4.94 5.42 -10.64
C ASN A 61 5.90 5.94 -11.72
N ALA A 62 6.91 5.18 -12.11
CA ALA A 62 7.82 5.54 -13.20
C ALA A 62 7.18 5.39 -14.59
N GLU A 63 6.16 4.55 -14.74
CA GLU A 63 5.43 4.37 -16.01
C GLU A 63 4.48 5.53 -16.36
N GLU A 64 4.31 6.50 -15.45
CA GLU A 64 3.38 7.66 -15.53
C GLU A 64 1.88 7.32 -15.72
N ARG A 65 1.55 6.06 -16.02
CA ARG A 65 0.19 5.50 -16.19
C ARG A 65 -0.55 5.39 -14.86
N TYR A 66 0.17 5.16 -13.77
CA TYR A 66 -0.40 4.92 -12.45
C TYR A 66 -0.03 6.00 -11.44
N ARG A 67 -0.88 6.13 -10.42
CA ARG A 67 -0.58 6.86 -9.18
C ARG A 67 -0.67 5.85 -8.04
N CYS A 68 0.47 5.30 -7.64
CA CYS A 68 0.57 4.24 -6.66
C CYS A 68 1.12 4.79 -5.33
N VAL A 69 0.49 4.39 -4.22
CA VAL A 69 0.93 4.71 -2.86
C VAL A 69 0.92 3.49 -1.98
N TYR A 70 1.85 3.44 -1.04
CA TYR A 70 1.91 2.40 -0.02
C TYR A 70 1.22 2.91 1.25
N VAL A 71 0.27 2.13 1.76
CA VAL A 71 -0.49 2.45 2.97
C VAL A 71 -0.33 1.31 3.98
N ASN A 72 0.14 1.63 5.18
CA ASN A 72 0.03 0.72 6.31
C ASN A 72 -1.33 0.94 7.00
N VAL A 73 -2.16 -0.10 7.03
CA VAL A 73 -3.52 -0.10 7.61
C VAL A 73 -3.57 -0.57 9.07
N GLU A 74 -2.44 -0.98 9.67
CA GLU A 74 -2.38 -1.42 11.08
C GLU A 74 -2.87 -0.34 12.06
N ILE A 75 -2.77 0.93 11.71
CA ILE A 75 -3.31 2.06 12.50
C ILE A 75 -4.81 1.89 12.82
N ALA A 76 -5.55 1.21 11.95
CA ALA A 76 -6.97 0.94 12.13
C ALA A 76 -7.25 -0.06 13.27
N GLN A 77 -6.29 -0.90 13.65
CA GLN A 77 -6.48 -1.90 14.72
C GLN A 77 -6.80 -1.25 16.07
N ALA A 78 -6.35 -0.01 16.31
CA ALA A 78 -6.65 0.74 17.53
C ALA A 78 -8.16 1.03 17.71
N ALA A 79 -8.92 1.08 16.62
CA ALA A 79 -10.36 1.34 16.63
C ALA A 79 -11.21 0.13 17.07
N ARG A 80 -10.61 -1.07 17.19
CA ARG A 80 -11.29 -2.32 17.58
C ARG A 80 -12.52 -2.58 16.70
N GLU A 81 -13.73 -2.52 17.28
CA GLU A 81 -15.00 -2.78 16.59
C GLU A 81 -15.60 -1.53 15.93
N ASP A 82 -15.00 -0.35 16.14
CA ASP A 82 -15.44 0.88 15.49
C ASP A 82 -14.95 0.94 14.04
N VAL A 83 -15.77 0.40 13.14
CA VAL A 83 -15.52 0.38 11.69
C VAL A 83 -15.42 1.81 11.12
N ALA A 84 -16.21 2.76 11.63
CA ALA A 84 -16.19 4.13 11.11
C ALA A 84 -14.88 4.84 11.45
N ALA A 85 -14.39 4.67 12.69
CA ALA A 85 -13.08 5.18 13.10
C ALA A 85 -11.93 4.47 12.38
N ALA A 86 -12.02 3.15 12.17
CA ALA A 86 -11.05 2.38 11.39
C ALA A 86 -10.94 2.89 9.95
N MET A 87 -12.07 3.06 9.26
CA MET A 87 -12.12 3.57 7.89
C MET A 87 -11.61 5.00 7.79
N ARG A 88 -11.95 5.86 8.75
CA ARG A 88 -11.42 7.23 8.83
C ARG A 88 -9.89 7.22 8.94
N ALA A 89 -9.32 6.34 9.77
CA ALA A 89 -7.87 6.23 9.93
C ALA A 89 -7.19 5.76 8.62
N ILE A 90 -7.77 4.77 7.93
CA ILE A 90 -7.23 4.25 6.66
C ILE A 90 -7.27 5.32 5.56
N LEU A 91 -8.40 6.01 5.40
CA LEU A 91 -8.57 7.04 4.36
C LEU A 91 -7.68 8.26 4.62
N SER A 92 -7.57 8.70 5.88
CA SER A 92 -6.65 9.77 6.27
C SER A 92 -5.18 9.40 6.01
N GLN A 93 -4.79 8.16 6.33
CA GLN A 93 -3.46 7.64 6.03
C GLN A 93 -3.21 7.60 4.51
N LEU A 94 -4.19 7.15 3.71
CA LEU A 94 -4.10 7.12 2.25
C LEU A 94 -3.89 8.53 1.67
N ALA A 95 -4.72 9.50 2.07
CA ALA A 95 -4.61 10.89 1.62
C ALA A 95 -3.26 11.50 2.00
N SER A 96 -2.82 11.29 3.24
CA SER A 96 -1.50 11.72 3.71
C SER A 96 -0.36 11.12 2.88
N ARG A 97 -0.44 9.83 2.53
CA ARG A 97 0.57 9.16 1.69
C ARG A 97 0.58 9.70 0.26
N ALA A 98 -0.58 9.95 -0.33
CA ALA A 98 -0.67 10.59 -1.65
C ALA A 98 -0.05 11.99 -1.65
N ARG A 99 -0.36 12.81 -0.64
CA ARG A 99 0.23 14.14 -0.50
C ARG A 99 1.75 14.08 -0.35
N ILE A 100 2.27 13.21 0.52
CA ILE A 100 3.71 13.15 0.81
C ILE A 100 4.50 12.50 -0.33
N ALA A 101 4.00 11.40 -0.90
CA ALA A 101 4.74 10.62 -1.88
C ALA A 101 4.57 11.13 -3.32
N LEU A 102 3.41 11.71 -3.64
CA LEU A 102 3.06 12.13 -5.01
C LEU A 102 2.85 13.64 -5.13
N GLY A 103 2.76 14.39 -4.03
CA GLY A 103 2.41 15.82 -4.05
C GLY A 103 0.93 16.08 -4.36
N GLU A 104 0.10 15.04 -4.33
CA GLU A 104 -1.31 15.09 -4.75
C GLU A 104 -2.22 15.46 -3.56
N LEU A 105 -3.03 16.51 -3.72
CA LEU A 105 -3.93 17.00 -2.67
C LEU A 105 -5.41 16.65 -2.90
N TRP A 106 -5.77 16.14 -4.08
CA TRP A 106 -7.16 15.90 -4.43
C TRP A 106 -7.84 14.90 -3.48
N LEU A 107 -7.10 13.91 -2.97
CA LEU A 107 -7.63 12.93 -2.02
C LEU A 107 -8.08 13.60 -0.72
N ASP A 108 -7.34 14.59 -0.19
CA ASP A 108 -7.70 15.33 1.03
C ASP A 108 -9.11 15.96 0.92
N GLY A 109 -9.48 16.40 -0.28
CA GLY A 109 -10.77 17.03 -0.56
C GLY A 109 -11.93 16.05 -0.71
N ILE A 110 -11.69 14.80 -1.12
CA ILE A 110 -12.77 13.86 -1.47
C ILE A 110 -13.00 12.74 -0.46
N TRP A 111 -11.98 12.35 0.31
CA TRP A 111 -12.11 11.20 1.20
C TRP A 111 -13.14 11.41 2.33
N PRO A 112 -13.38 12.63 2.86
CA PRO A 112 -14.44 12.87 3.84
C PRO A 112 -15.85 12.58 3.28
N ASP A 113 -16.08 12.93 2.02
CA ASP A 113 -17.36 12.69 1.34
C ASP A 113 -17.57 11.20 1.07
N ILE A 114 -16.50 10.49 0.67
CA ILE A 114 -16.52 9.04 0.52
C ILE A 114 -16.90 8.36 1.84
N LEU A 115 -16.32 8.80 2.96
CA LEU A 115 -16.66 8.25 4.28
C LEU A 115 -18.14 8.49 4.61
N THR A 116 -18.65 9.69 4.36
CA THR A 116 -20.05 10.04 4.62
C THR A 116 -21.02 9.22 3.77
N ALA A 117 -20.68 8.98 2.50
CA ALA A 117 -21.49 8.18 1.58
C ALA A 117 -21.44 6.68 1.88
N ALA A 118 -20.33 6.17 2.43
CA ALA A 118 -20.09 4.76 2.70
C ALA A 118 -20.61 4.29 4.06
N VAL A 119 -20.89 5.18 5.01
CA VAL A 119 -21.57 4.80 6.26
C VAL A 119 -22.95 4.27 5.87
N PRO A 120 -23.27 2.99 6.16
CA PRO A 120 -24.62 2.50 5.94
C PRO A 120 -25.54 3.37 6.78
N ARG A 121 -26.44 4.12 6.15
CA ARG A 121 -27.60 4.66 6.87
C ARG A 121 -28.25 3.45 7.53
N SER A 122 -28.32 3.44 8.86
CA SER A 122 -29.03 2.38 9.55
C SER A 122 -30.42 2.26 8.88
N PRO A 123 -30.84 1.07 8.44
CA PRO A 123 -32.22 0.89 7.97
C PRO A 123 -33.23 1.15 9.10
N TRP A 124 -32.75 1.20 10.35
CA TRP A 124 -33.48 1.53 11.55
C TRP A 124 -32.92 2.84 12.11
N GLY A 125 -33.38 3.96 11.56
CA GLY A 125 -32.90 5.28 11.94
C GLY A 125 -33.02 5.53 13.43
N SER A 126 -31.92 5.99 14.04
CA SER A 126 -31.93 6.72 15.30
C SER A 126 -30.61 7.48 15.38
N ASP A 127 -30.63 8.68 14.82
CA ASP A 127 -29.75 9.77 15.30
C ASP A 127 -30.18 10.18 16.72
#